data_AF-A0A814UG91-F1
#
_entry.id   AF-A0A814UG91-F1
#
_cell.length_a   1.000
_cell.length_b   1.000
_cell.length_c   1.000
_cell.angle_alpha   90.00
_cell.angle_beta   90.00
_cell.angle_gamma   90.00
#
_symmetry.space_group_name_H-M   'P 1'
#
loop_
_entity.id
_entity.type
_entity.pdbx_description
1 polymer ?
#
loop_
_entity_poly.entity_id
_entity_poly.type
_entity_poly.pdbx_seq_one_letter_code
_entity_poly.pdbx_strand_id
1 'polypeptide(L)'
;IRSDMWALGLSTLEIATGQHPFAKMNALGIMSAIMTWVPEPPSNLSSELQKLVICLLRIKQAERPATYDDIQISPAMKSLPTEITSGETEMVKNVIANIPDIPDDY
;
A
#
# COMPACT_ATOMS: atom_id res chain seq x y z
N ILE A 1 14.34 5.10 2.57
CA ILE A 1 14.12 3.73 3.08
C ILE A 1 12.94 3.64 4.06
N ARG A 2 13.02 4.13 5.30
CA ARG A 2 11.87 4.04 6.25
C ARG A 2 10.63 4.83 5.80
N SER A 3 10.82 5.90 5.02
CA SER A 3 9.76 6.60 4.27
C SER A 3 9.06 5.68 3.28
N ASP A 4 9.83 4.85 2.59
CA ASP A 4 9.36 4.00 1.51
C ASP A 4 8.54 2.83 2.08
N MET A 5 8.90 2.33 3.26
CA MET A 5 8.09 1.37 4.01
C MET A 5 6.72 1.94 4.40
N TRP A 6 6.67 3.22 4.73
CA TRP A 6 5.40 3.87 5.04
C TRP A 6 4.55 4.11 3.80
N ALA A 7 5.17 4.54 2.70
CA ALA A 7 4.50 4.63 1.40
C ALA A 7 3.96 3.27 0.96
N LEU A 8 4.74 2.19 1.13
CA LEU A 8 4.29 0.82 0.89
C LEU A 8 3.07 0.45 1.74
N GLY A 9 3.05 0.84 3.03
CA GLY A 9 1.91 0.63 3.90
C GLY A 9 0.65 1.33 3.40
N LEU A 10 0.78 2.57 2.92
CA LEU A 10 -0.33 3.31 2.32
C LEU A 10 -0.82 2.65 1.03
N SER A 11 0.10 2.32 0.11
CA SER A 11 -0.26 1.67 -1.15
C SER A 11 -0.91 0.31 -0.92
N THR A 12 -0.43 -0.46 0.06
CA THR A 12 -1.04 -1.76 0.43
C THR A 12 -2.48 -1.57 0.91
N LEU A 13 -2.70 -0.60 1.79
CA LEU A 13 -4.05 -0.29 2.29
C LEU A 13 -4.96 0.23 1.18
N GLU A 14 -4.45 1.09 0.31
CA GLU A 14 -5.17 1.63 -0.84
C GLU A 14 -5.56 0.53 -1.83
N ILE A 15 -4.63 -0.37 -2.20
CA ILE A 15 -4.92 -1.51 -3.09
C ILE A 15 -5.97 -2.42 -2.46
N ALA A 16 -5.87 -2.70 -1.16
CA ALA A 16 -6.79 -3.59 -0.47
C ALA A 16 -8.21 -3.02 -0.31
N THR A 17 -8.35 -1.69 -0.33
CA THR A 17 -9.62 -1.00 -0.05
C THR A 17 -10.19 -0.25 -1.25
N GLY A 18 -9.39 -0.04 -2.29
CA GLY A 18 -9.69 0.84 -3.42
C GLY A 18 -9.75 2.32 -3.05
N GLN A 19 -9.33 2.73 -1.84
CA GLN A 19 -9.45 4.09 -1.35
C GLN A 19 -8.20 4.56 -0.63
N HIS A 20 -7.62 5.67 -1.10
CA HIS A 20 -6.51 6.30 -0.39
C HIS A 20 -6.99 6.94 0.93
N PRO A 21 -6.32 6.70 2.08
CA PRO A 21 -6.75 7.19 3.40
C PRO A 21 -6.94 8.71 3.48
N PHE A 22 -6.24 9.47 2.63
CA PHE A 22 -6.25 10.93 2.64
C PHE A 22 -6.92 11.56 1.41
N ALA A 23 -7.65 10.79 0.59
CA ALA A 23 -8.20 11.25 -0.69
C ALA A 23 -9.09 12.51 -0.62
N LYS A 24 -9.71 12.77 0.54
CA LYS A 24 -10.65 13.90 0.74
C LYS A 24 -10.04 15.06 1.52
N MET A 25 -8.73 15.06 1.75
CA MET A 25 -8.03 16.07 2.54
C MET A 25 -7.27 17.04 1.65
N ASN A 26 -7.19 18.31 2.07
CA ASN A 26 -6.27 19.28 1.48
C ASN A 26 -4.85 19.08 2.04
N ALA A 27 -3.85 19.77 1.46
CA ALA A 27 -2.45 19.62 1.86
C ALA A 27 -2.19 19.82 3.36
N LEU A 28 -2.82 20.81 3.99
CA LEU A 28 -2.66 21.06 5.43
C LEU A 28 -3.29 19.93 6.28
N GLY A 29 -4.46 19.45 5.87
CA GLY A 29 -5.13 18.31 6.49
C GLY A 29 -4.30 17.03 6.39
N ILE A 30 -3.71 16.77 5.22
CA ILE A 30 -2.80 15.63 5.01
C ILE A 30 -1.60 15.74 5.94
N MET A 31 -0.95 16.91 6.00
CA MET A 31 0.22 17.11 6.85
C MET A 31 -0.09 16.89 8.33
N SER A 32 -1.25 17.37 8.80
CA SER A 32 -1.72 17.12 10.17
C SER A 32 -2.04 15.64 10.42
N ALA A 33 -2.68 14.97 9.46
CA ALA A 33 -3.01 13.55 9.55
C ALA A 33 -1.74 12.69 9.60
N ILE A 34 -0.74 12.94 8.75
CA ILE A 34 0.53 12.20 8.76
C ILE A 34 1.21 12.21 10.14
N MET A 35 1.05 13.29 10.90
CA MET A 35 1.67 13.43 12.23
C MET A 35 0.88 12.75 13.36
N THR A 36 -0.41 12.52 13.20
CA THR A 36 -1.32 12.14 14.31
C THR A 36 -2.17 10.91 14.04
N TRP A 37 -2.30 10.50 12.79
CA TRP A 37 -3.20 9.45 12.36
C TRP A 37 -2.75 8.07 12.82
N VAL A 38 -3.68 7.31 13.37
CA VAL A 38 -3.50 5.90 13.72
C VAL A 38 -4.20 5.06 12.65
N PRO A 39 -3.48 4.15 11.97
CA PRO A 39 -4.07 3.30 10.95
C PRO A 39 -5.09 2.34 11.58
N GLU A 40 -6.33 2.39 11.08
CA GLU A 40 -7.38 1.42 11.41
C GLU A 40 -7.77 0.68 10.12
N PRO A 41 -7.07 -0.42 9.77
CA PRO A 41 -7.43 -1.22 8.62
C PRO A 41 -8.86 -1.79 8.77
N PRO A 42 -9.64 -1.86 7.68
CA PRO A 42 -10.98 -2.43 7.72
C PRO A 42 -11.00 -3.88 8.22
N SER A 43 -12.02 -4.22 9.01
CA SER A 43 -12.16 -5.55 9.63
C SER A 43 -12.39 -6.68 8.64
N ASN A 44 -12.76 -6.37 7.39
CA ASN A 44 -12.91 -7.34 6.31
C ASN A 44 -11.57 -7.76 5.67
N LEU A 45 -10.45 -7.14 6.04
CA LEU A 45 -9.11 -7.60 5.64
C LEU A 45 -8.66 -8.77 6.50
N SER A 46 -7.78 -9.63 5.98
CA SER A 46 -7.19 -10.71 6.79
C SER A 46 -6.40 -10.15 7.98
N SER A 47 -6.40 -10.88 9.09
CA SER A 47 -5.72 -10.43 10.31
C SER A 47 -4.22 -10.18 10.09
N GLU A 48 -3.62 -10.97 9.19
CA GLU A 48 -2.24 -10.92 8.76
C GLU A 48 -1.96 -9.61 8.01
N LEU A 49 -2.82 -9.25 7.07
CA LEU A 49 -2.69 -8.02 6.30
C LEU A 49 -2.89 -6.79 7.19
N GLN A 50 -3.88 -6.82 8.10
CA GLN A 50 -4.09 -5.74 9.06
C GLN A 50 -2.83 -5.51 9.91
N LYS A 51 -2.21 -6.58 10.44
CA LYS A 51 -0.96 -6.49 11.21
C LYS A 51 0.19 -5.93 10.40
N LEU A 52 0.34 -6.33 9.14
CA LEU A 52 1.38 -5.80 8.25
C LEU A 52 1.19 -4.30 8.00
N VAL A 53 -0.02 -3.87 7.67
CA VAL A 53 -0.36 -2.46 7.45
C VAL A 53 -0.08 -1.62 8.70
N ILE A 54 -0.53 -2.07 9.87
CA ILE A 54 -0.25 -1.39 11.15
C ILE A 54 1.26 -1.28 11.42
N CYS A 55 2.03 -2.32 11.10
CA CYS A 55 3.49 -2.33 11.27
C CYS A 55 4.18 -1.29 10.37
N LEU A 56 3.80 -1.23 9.09
CA LEU A 56 4.36 -0.30 8.10
C LEU A 56 3.98 1.16 8.39
N LEU A 57 2.79 1.38 8.93
CA LEU A 57 2.21 2.71 9.15
C LEU A 57 2.48 3.31 10.54
N ARG A 58 3.44 2.78 11.31
CA ARG A 58 3.84 3.38 12.59
C ARG A 58 4.37 4.81 12.39
N ILE A 59 3.88 5.74 13.22
CA ILE A 59 4.24 7.16 13.17
C ILE A 59 5.74 7.34 13.46
N LYS A 60 6.25 6.67 14.50
CA LYS A 60 7.66 6.74 14.86
C LYS A 60 8.48 5.92 13.89
N GLN A 61 9.35 6.59 13.15
CA GLN A 61 10.14 5.93 12.10
C GLN A 61 10.97 4.76 12.61
N ALA A 62 11.53 4.88 13.81
CA ALA A 62 12.37 3.85 14.44
C ALA A 62 11.60 2.53 14.73
N GLU A 63 10.28 2.62 14.87
CA GLU A 63 9.43 1.45 15.15
C GLU A 63 8.99 0.73 13.86
N ARG A 64 9.23 1.31 12.69
CA ARG A 64 8.95 0.68 11.39
C ARG A 64 10.05 -0.33 11.01
N PRO A 65 9.75 -1.28 10.11
CA PRO A 65 10.76 -2.03 9.39
C PRO A 65 11.75 -1.12 8.67
N ALA A 66 13.02 -1.51 8.63
CA ALA A 66 14.07 -0.79 7.92
C ALA A 66 14.29 -1.33 6.51
N THR A 67 14.10 -2.63 6.29
CA THR A 67 14.37 -3.31 5.01
C THR A 67 13.25 -4.27 4.62
N TYR A 68 13.35 -4.82 3.42
CA TYR A 68 12.46 -5.89 2.97
C TYR A 68 12.57 -7.15 3.84
N ASP A 69 13.79 -7.50 4.27
CA ASP A 69 14.03 -8.70 5.08
C ASP A 69 13.25 -8.67 6.41
N ASP A 70 13.06 -7.48 6.98
CA ASP A 70 12.27 -7.26 8.20
C ASP A 70 10.79 -7.62 8.02
N ILE A 71 10.25 -7.51 6.80
CA ILE A 71 8.82 -7.77 6.49
C ILE A 71 8.58 -9.09 5.77
N GLN A 72 9.59 -9.66 5.10
CA GLN A 72 9.48 -10.91 4.36
C GLN A 72 9.06 -12.08 5.25
N ILE A 73 9.44 -12.05 6.54
CA ILE A 73 9.07 -13.08 7.49
C ILE A 73 7.59 -13.02 7.92
N SER A 74 6.90 -11.92 7.63
CA SER A 74 5.51 -11.73 8.04
C SER A 74 4.57 -12.72 7.36
N PRO A 75 3.54 -13.24 8.06
CA PRO A 75 2.58 -14.18 7.48
C PRO A 75 1.89 -13.64 6.22
N ALA A 76 1.57 -12.34 6.20
CA ALA A 76 0.97 -11.69 5.04
C ALA A 76 1.88 -11.80 3.80
N MET A 77 3.17 -11.44 3.93
CA MET A 77 4.12 -11.53 2.82
C MET A 77 4.36 -12.98 2.37
N LYS A 78 4.41 -13.93 3.31
CA LYS A 78 4.57 -15.37 2.99
C LYS A 78 3.38 -15.97 2.27
N SER A 79 2.18 -15.43 2.49
CA SER A 79 0.96 -15.89 1.82
C SER A 79 0.81 -15.35 0.40
N LEU A 80 1.65 -14.40 -0.01
CA LEU A 80 1.59 -13.85 -1.35
C LEU A 80 2.05 -14.90 -2.36
N PRO A 81 1.34 -15.04 -3.50
CA PRO A 81 1.83 -15.86 -4.60
C PRO A 81 3.18 -15.31 -5.07
N THR A 82 4.16 -16.19 -5.18
CA THR A 82 5.50 -15.84 -5.69
C THR A 82 5.61 -15.99 -7.21
N GLU A 83 4.55 -16.51 -7.84
CA GLU A 83 4.46 -16.71 -9.27
C GLU A 83 3.26 -15.94 -9.80
N ILE A 84 3.48 -15.17 -10.87
CA ILE A 84 2.40 -14.52 -11.61
C ILE A 84 1.76 -15.57 -12.50
N THR A 85 0.45 -15.75 -12.38
CA THR A 85 -0.28 -16.68 -13.21
C THR A 85 -0.49 -16.12 -14.61
N SER A 86 -0.69 -17.00 -15.60
CA SER A 86 -1.01 -16.58 -16.97
C SER A 86 -2.30 -15.74 -17.03
N GLY A 87 -3.26 -16.00 -16.14
CA GLY A 87 -4.51 -15.24 -16.05
C GLY A 87 -4.32 -13.79 -15.61
N GLU A 88 -3.47 -13.56 -14.60
CA GLU A 88 -3.11 -12.21 -14.14
C GLU A 88 -2.34 -11.44 -15.23
N THR A 89 -1.50 -12.14 -15.99
CA THR A 89 -0.76 -11.54 -17.12
C THR A 89 -1.71 -11.03 -18.20
N GLU A 90 -2.75 -11.79 -18.55
CA GLU A 90 -3.76 -11.35 -19.53
C GLU A 90 -4.62 -10.20 -18.99
N MET A 91 -4.96 -10.19 -17.69
CA MET A 91 -5.64 -9.05 -17.07
C MET A 91 -4.81 -7.76 -17.20
N VAL A 92 -3.51 -7.82 -16.89
CA VAL A 92 -2.61 -6.66 -17.00
C VAL A 92 -2.51 -6.16 -18.44
N LYS A 93 -2.38 -7.07 -19.41
CA LYS A 93 -2.37 -6.71 -20.85
C LYS A 93 -3.66 -5.99 -21.26
N ASN A 94 -4.81 -6.48 -20.81
CA ASN A 94 -6.10 -5.85 -21.10
C ASN A 94 -6.21 -4.47 -20.48
N VAL A 95 -5.70 -4.26 -19.25
CA VAL A 95 -5.68 -2.93 -18.65
C VAL A 95 -4.79 -1.98 -19.46
N ILE A 96 -3.57 -2.39 -19.81
CA ILE A 96 -2.63 -1.58 -20.59
C ILE A 96 -3.21 -1.20 -21.96
N ALA A 97 -3.84 -2.15 -22.65
CA ALA A 97 -4.44 -1.91 -23.96
C ALA A 97 -5.59 -0.89 -23.93
N ASN A 98 -6.17 -0.63 -22.74
CA ASN A 98 -7.26 0.32 -22.54
C ASN A 98 -6.81 1.62 -21.85
N ILE A 99 -5.51 1.83 -21.62
CA ILE A 99 -5.00 3.13 -21.16
C ILE A 99 -5.15 4.11 -22.34
N PRO A 100 -5.91 5.22 -22.17
CA PRO A 100 -6.07 6.19 -23.24
C PRO A 100 -4.73 6.83 -23.58
N ASP A 101 -4.41 6.91 -24.87
CA ASP A 101 -3.24 7.60 -25.38
C ASP A 101 -3.38 9.09 -25.06
N ILE A 102 -2.50 9.63 -24.22
CA ILE A 102 -2.45 11.06 -23.90
C ILE A 102 -1.53 11.67 -24.97
N PRO A 103 -2.05 12.54 -25.86
CA PRO A 103 -1.21 13.18 -26.88
C PRO A 103 -0.04 13.92 -26.22
N ASP A 104 1.15 13.81 -26.82
CA ASP A 104 2.41 14.44 -26.37
C ASP A 104 2.40 15.99 -26.38
N ASP A 105 1.25 16.63 -26.62
CA ASP A 105 1.11 18.08 -26.66
C ASP A 105 0.96 18.67 -25.25
N TYR A 106 2.10 18.85 -24.56
CA TYR A 106 2.31 19.80 -23.47
C TYR A 106 3.62 20.57 -23.64
#